data_AF-A0A411F1I0-F1
#
_entry.id   AF-A0A411F1I0-F1
#
_cell.length_a   1.000
_cell.length_b   1.000
_cell.length_c   1.000
_cell.angle_alpha   90.00
_cell.angle_beta   90.00
_cell.angle_gamma   90.00
#
_symmetry.space_group_name_H-M   'P 1'
#
loop_
_entity.id
_entity.type
_entity.pdbx_description
1 polymer ?
#
loop_
_entity_poly.entity_id
_entity_poly.type
_entity_poly.pdbx_seq_one_letter_code
_entity_poly.pdbx_strand_id
1 'polypeptide(L)' 'PLIRSLAKTKFCNAAGHPISQPIWAGSSDSDIINRFVRICRNLSHY' A
#
# COMPACT_ATOMS: atom_id res chain seq x y z
N PRO A 1 12.49 9.51 -10.49
CA PRO A 1 11.74 8.68 -11.48
C PRO A 1 10.48 8.03 -10.87
N LEU A 2 10.59 7.31 -9.75
CA LEU A 2 9.45 6.65 -9.10
C LEU A 2 8.50 7.62 -8.40
N ILE A 3 9.02 8.52 -7.54
CA ILE A 3 8.20 9.51 -6.81
C ILE A 3 7.37 10.36 -7.79
N ARG A 4 7.94 10.73 -8.94
CA ARG A 4 7.24 11.49 -9.98
C ARG A 4 6.11 10.67 -10.62
N SER A 5 6.33 9.39 -10.90
CA SER A 5 5.29 8.50 -11.43
C SER A 5 4.16 8.27 -10.41
N LEU A 6 4.52 8.03 -9.15
CA LEU A 6 3.58 7.87 -8.04
C LEU A 6 2.80 9.17 -7.77
N ALA A 7 3.43 10.33 -7.93
CA ALA A 7 2.77 11.61 -7.85
C ALA A 7 1.81 11.87 -9.02
N LYS A 8 2.18 11.46 -10.23
CA LYS A 8 1.31 11.52 -11.40
C LYS A 8 0.06 10.65 -11.24
N THR A 9 0.18 9.49 -10.58
CA THR A 9 -0.95 8.61 -10.26
C THR A 9 -1.69 9.00 -8.97
N LYS A 10 -1.37 10.16 -8.37
CA LYS A 10 -1.97 10.68 -7.13
C LYS A 10 -1.77 9.78 -5.90
N PHE A 11 -0.76 8.93 -5.90
CA PHE A 11 -0.44 8.07 -4.76
C PHE A 11 0.29 8.86 -3.66
N CYS A 12 1.29 9.67 -4.03
CA CYS A 12 2.03 10.53 -3.12
C CYS A 12 2.21 11.94 -3.70
N ASN A 13 2.54 12.93 -2.88
CA ASN A 13 2.85 14.27 -3.36
C ASN A 13 4.27 14.32 -3.97
N ALA A 14 4.66 15.47 -4.51
CA ALA A 14 5.99 15.67 -5.10
C ALA A 14 7.14 15.46 -4.10
N ALA A 15 6.86 15.56 -2.80
CA ALA A 15 7.81 15.30 -1.71
C ALA A 15 7.77 13.83 -1.22
N GLY A 16 6.94 12.97 -1.81
CA GLY A 16 6.84 11.55 -1.45
C GLY A 16 5.85 11.20 -0.33
N HIS A 17 5.09 12.16 0.18
CA HIS A 17 4.09 11.89 1.22
C HIS A 17 2.80 11.34 0.61
N PRO A 18 2.20 10.27 1.15
CA PRO A 18 0.95 9.72 0.62
C PRO A 18 -0.15 10.79 0.65
N ILE A 19 -0.87 10.95 -0.47
CA ILE A 19 -1.94 11.97 -0.60
C ILE A 19 -3.20 11.51 0.13
N SER A 20 -3.47 10.22 0.09
CA SER A 20 -4.47 9.57 0.94
C SER A 20 -3.75 8.61 1.86
N GLN A 21 -4.09 8.65 3.15
CA GLN A 21 -3.84 7.48 3.99
C GLN A 21 -4.85 6.42 3.55
N PRO A 22 -4.38 5.32 2.95
CA PRO A 22 -5.31 4.24 2.68
C PRO A 22 -5.80 3.69 4.03
N ILE A 23 -7.01 3.12 4.09
CA ILE A 23 -7.71 2.76 5.34
C ILE A 23 -6.83 1.88 6.27
N TRP A 24 -5.99 1.04 5.68
CA TRP A 24 -5.00 0.20 6.38
C TRP A 24 -3.72 0.90 6.88
N ALA A 25 -3.43 2.15 6.49
CA ALA A 25 -2.26 2.88 6.95
C ALA A 25 -2.36 3.30 8.43
N GLY A 26 -3.56 3.20 9.02
CA GLY A 26 -3.78 3.30 10.46
C GLY A 26 -3.91 1.95 11.17
N SER A 27 -3.81 0.83 10.45
CA SER A 27 -3.85 -0.51 11.04
C SER A 27 -2.48 -0.87 11.63
N SER A 28 -2.47 -1.75 12.63
CA SER A 28 -1.21 -2.28 13.15
C SER A 28 -0.45 -3.01 12.05
N ASP A 29 0.89 -2.99 12.10
CA ASP A 29 1.73 -3.75 11.16
C ASP A 29 1.33 -5.23 11.13
N SER A 30 0.91 -5.80 12.27
CA SER A 30 0.38 -7.17 12.36
C SER A 30 -0.88 -7.38 11.51
N ASP A 31 -1.81 -6.42 11.51
CA ASP A 31 -3.04 -6.49 10.72
C ASP A 31 -2.75 -6.36 9.22
N ILE A 32 -1.81 -5.49 8.86
CA ILE A 32 -1.32 -5.33 7.49
C ILE A 32 -0.70 -6.66 7.01
N ILE A 33 0.23 -7.23 7.77
CA ILE A 33 0.91 -8.49 7.45
C ILE A 33 -0.10 -9.64 7.35
N ASN A 34 -1.02 -9.78 8.30
CA ASN A 34 -2.02 -10.85 8.28
C ASN A 34 -2.89 -10.78 7.01
N ARG A 35 -3.26 -9.57 6.57
CA ARG A 35 -3.99 -9.37 5.31
C ARG A 35 -3.17 -9.79 4.10
N PHE A 36 -1.88 -9.44 4.05
CA PHE A 36 -0.97 -9.90 2.98
C PHE A 36 -0.84 -11.42 2.95
N VAL A 37 -0.61 -12.06 4.10
CA VAL A 37 -0.48 -13.53 4.21
C VAL A 37 -1.74 -14.21 3.68
N ARG A 38 -2.92 -13.68 4.02
CA ARG A 38 -4.20 -14.24 3.56
C ARG A 38 -4.38 -14.12 2.04
N ILE A 39 -3.97 -12.99 1.45
CA ILE A 39 -3.96 -12.81 0.00
C ILE A 39 -2.95 -13.77 -0.67
N CYS A 40 -1.72 -13.89 -0.13
CA CYS A 40 -0.71 -14.80 -0.65
C CYS A 40 -1.16 -16.26 -0.60
N ARG A 41 -1.83 -16.69 0.48
CA ARG A 41 -2.42 -18.03 0.58
C ARG A 41 -3.46 -18.25 -0.53
N ASN A 42 -4.39 -17.31 -0.70
CA ASN A 42 -5.40 -17.41 -1.76
C ASN A 42 -4.77 -17.49 -3.16
N LEU A 43 -3.70 -16.73 -3.40
CA LEU A 43 -2.96 -16.77 -4.68
C LEU A 43 -2.15 -18.06 -4.84
N SER A 44 -1.59 -18.63 -3.77
CA SER A 44 -0.85 -19.89 -3.83
C SER A 44 -1.70 -21.12 -4.12
N HIS A 45 -3.02 -20.99 -3.99
CA HIS A 45 -3.98 -22.03 -4.34
C HIS A 45 -4.36 -22.03 -5.83
N TYR A 46 -3.89 -21.04 -6.59
CA TYR A 46 -4.13 -20.88 -8.02
C TYR A 46 -2.86 -21.20 -8.81
#